data_AF-A0A9D1BZJ4-F1
#
_entry.id   AF-A0A9D1BZJ4-F1
#
_cell.length_a   1.000
_cell.length_b   1.000
_cell.length_c   1.000
_cell.angle_alpha   90.00
_cell.angle_beta   90.00
_cell.angle_gamma   90.00
#
_symmetry.space_group_name_H-M   'P 1'
#
loop_
_entity.id
_entity.type
_entity.pdbx_description
1 polymer ?
#
loop_
_entity_poly.entity_id
_entity_poly.type
_entity_poly.pdbx_seq_one_letter_code
_entity_poly.pdbx_strand_id
1 'polypeptide(L)'
;MLSLLKTKRKTTYDKFHNQVIAMFLLSLTSSVSLAEEMKMVENPATQNNEIKDSWVVNYQADDFTDEIKDAKILYIPKNYGEQAAIQLRCQPFFTNFSLQYIEQEKNLMDDGELPNASSKFAKHGYIYDDEQSLTVTVDGDSENYDVSVGGQNKHLTNLFKTKEKMQPGLLGMSFFYSFTFQEMPSFRPSKTPADAKDFFEQINDAVKNNKTVHFKLESNQDLVREFEWDTQRMKQFVPPEVMDFCLTKRKLK
;
A
#
# COMPACT_ATOMS: atom_id res chain seq x y z
N MET A 1 69.93 36.41 13.92
CA MET A 1 69.74 37.79 14.43
C MET A 1 69.90 38.72 13.23
N LEU A 2 68.77 39.25 12.69
CA LEU A 2 68.64 40.29 11.65
C LEU A 2 69.37 40.01 10.30
N SER A 3 68.91 40.39 9.11
CA SER A 3 67.99 41.45 8.71
C SER A 3 67.65 41.29 7.21
N LEU A 4 66.41 41.60 6.87
CA LEU A 4 65.94 42.39 5.73
C LEU A 4 66.27 42.00 4.26
N LEU A 5 65.15 41.76 3.55
CA LEU A 5 64.67 42.46 2.35
C LEU A 5 65.60 42.61 1.14
N LYS A 6 65.14 42.08 0.00
CA LYS A 6 65.19 42.80 -1.28
C LYS A 6 64.08 42.37 -2.23
N THR A 7 63.23 43.35 -2.53
CA THR A 7 62.19 43.42 -3.55
C THR A 7 62.78 43.24 -4.96
N LYS A 8 62.09 42.49 -5.84
CA LYS A 8 62.36 42.48 -7.28
C LYS A 8 61.09 42.85 -8.04
N ARG A 9 61.20 43.87 -8.89
CA ARG A 9 60.19 44.33 -9.87
C ARG A 9 60.55 43.83 -11.27
N LYS A 10 59.49 43.61 -12.06
CA LYS A 10 59.40 43.65 -13.54
C LYS A 10 60.19 42.59 -14.32
N THR A 11 59.50 41.88 -15.23
CA THR A 11 59.30 42.34 -16.62
C THR A 11 58.26 41.51 -17.37
N THR A 12 57.53 42.24 -18.20
CA THR A 12 56.62 41.88 -19.30
C THR A 12 57.30 41.04 -20.39
N TYR A 13 56.61 40.07 -21.01
CA TYR A 13 56.28 40.02 -22.45
C TYR A 13 55.83 38.62 -22.90
N ASP A 14 54.79 38.65 -23.73
CA ASP A 14 54.08 37.55 -24.36
C ASP A 14 54.95 36.59 -25.19
N LYS A 15 54.54 35.32 -25.21
CA LYS A 15 54.75 34.44 -26.36
C LYS A 15 53.60 33.45 -26.50
N PHE A 16 52.81 33.67 -27.55
CA PHE A 16 51.85 32.74 -28.15
C PHE A 16 52.45 31.35 -28.37
N HIS A 17 51.77 30.31 -27.89
CA HIS A 17 51.79 28.99 -28.53
C HIS A 17 50.36 28.40 -28.53
N ASN A 18 49.86 28.21 -29.74
CA ASN A 18 48.63 27.51 -30.09
C ASN A 18 48.63 26.10 -29.49
N GLN A 19 47.57 25.72 -28.77
CA GLN A 19 46.95 24.40 -28.91
C GLN A 19 45.43 24.52 -28.78
N VAL A 20 44.77 24.34 -29.92
CA VAL A 20 43.36 24.01 -30.04
C VAL A 20 43.24 22.52 -29.78
N ILE A 21 42.63 22.11 -28.67
CA ILE A 21 41.81 20.90 -28.63
C ILE A 21 40.57 21.26 -27.79
N ALA A 22 39.48 21.49 -28.52
CA ALA A 22 38.14 21.48 -28.00
C ALA A 22 37.88 20.10 -27.39
N MET A 23 37.90 20.02 -26.06
CA MET A 23 37.24 18.95 -25.33
C MET A 23 36.01 19.58 -24.67
N PHE A 24 34.99 19.75 -25.50
CA PHE A 24 33.62 19.96 -25.06
C PHE A 24 33.21 18.66 -24.36
N LEU A 25 33.62 18.51 -23.10
CA LEU A 25 33.03 17.52 -22.21
C LEU A 25 31.56 17.91 -22.10
N LEU A 26 30.74 17.26 -22.92
CA LEU A 26 29.37 16.93 -22.57
C LEU A 26 29.44 16.21 -21.23
N SER A 27 29.51 16.97 -20.15
CA SER A 27 28.90 16.57 -18.90
C SER A 27 27.41 16.45 -19.23
N LEU A 28 27.02 15.26 -19.68
CA LEU A 28 25.67 14.76 -19.51
C LEU A 28 25.37 15.00 -18.04
N THR A 29 24.66 16.09 -17.76
CA THR A 29 23.88 16.20 -16.55
C THR A 29 22.91 15.04 -16.65
N SER A 30 23.32 13.93 -16.04
CA SER A 30 22.43 12.83 -15.74
C SER A 30 21.46 13.44 -14.75
N SER A 31 20.38 14.03 -15.28
CA SER A 31 19.21 14.35 -14.49
C SER A 31 18.86 13.04 -13.84
N VAL A 32 19.18 12.90 -12.56
CA VAL A 32 18.64 11.84 -11.73
C VAL A 32 17.15 12.17 -11.75
N SER A 33 16.42 11.52 -12.64
CA SER A 33 14.97 11.61 -12.74
C SER A 33 14.46 11.18 -11.35
N LEU A 34 13.98 12.18 -10.62
CA LEU A 34 13.41 12.00 -9.31
C LEU A 34 11.97 11.58 -9.56
N ALA A 35 11.74 10.26 -9.57
CA ALA A 35 10.41 9.68 -9.64
C ALA A 35 9.44 10.48 -8.76
N GLU A 36 8.48 11.16 -9.39
CA GLU A 36 7.55 12.02 -8.67
C GLU A 36 6.62 11.16 -7.80
N GLU A 37 6.73 11.33 -6.47
CA GLU A 37 5.80 10.72 -5.52
C GLU A 37 4.55 11.61 -5.42
N MET A 38 3.45 11.14 -5.99
CA MET A 38 2.17 11.82 -5.94
C MET A 38 1.34 11.32 -4.76
N LYS A 39 0.76 12.26 -4.02
CA LYS A 39 -0.11 11.98 -2.86
C LYS A 39 -1.39 12.80 -2.90
N MET A 40 -2.52 12.11 -2.78
CA MET A 40 -3.85 12.71 -2.76
C MET A 40 -4.64 12.22 -1.54
N VAL A 41 -5.44 13.12 -0.97
CA VAL A 41 -6.35 12.82 0.15
C VAL A 41 -7.70 13.47 -0.12
N GLU A 42 -8.80 12.69 -0.03
CA GLU A 42 -10.16 13.14 -0.37
C GLU A 42 -10.68 14.26 0.54
N ASN A 43 -10.20 14.32 1.79
CA ASN A 43 -10.48 15.39 2.72
C ASN A 43 -9.24 15.76 3.55
N PRO A 44 -8.85 17.05 3.67
CA PRO A 44 -7.97 17.47 4.76
C PRO A 44 -8.79 17.55 6.05
N ALA A 45 -8.23 17.21 7.22
CA ALA A 45 -8.81 17.72 8.45
C ALA A 45 -8.46 19.20 8.60
N THR A 46 -9.49 19.99 8.90
CA THR A 46 -9.42 21.19 9.75
C THR A 46 -8.19 21.17 10.65
N GLN A 47 -7.24 22.12 10.50
CA GLN A 47 -6.05 22.46 11.35
C GLN A 47 -5.28 21.36 12.13
N ASN A 48 -5.95 20.36 12.69
CA ASN A 48 -5.45 19.08 13.19
C ASN A 48 -5.30 18.06 12.05
N ASN A 49 -4.12 17.47 11.90
CA ASN A 49 -3.70 16.56 10.80
C ASN A 49 -4.38 15.17 10.75
N GLU A 50 -5.69 15.08 10.92
CA GLU A 50 -6.43 13.81 11.05
C GLU A 50 -7.10 13.36 9.76
N ILE A 51 -7.10 12.07 9.48
CA ILE A 51 -7.75 11.51 8.28
C ILE A 51 -8.80 10.50 8.74
N LYS A 52 -10.06 10.75 8.38
CA LYS A 52 -11.21 9.88 8.70
C LYS A 52 -12.21 9.94 7.57
N ASP A 53 -12.89 8.83 7.32
CA ASP A 53 -13.81 8.66 6.19
C ASP A 53 -13.24 9.25 4.90
N SER A 54 -12.08 8.74 4.50
CA SER A 54 -11.29 9.34 3.43
C SER A 54 -10.56 8.27 2.66
N TRP A 55 -10.45 8.51 1.36
CA TRP A 55 -9.46 7.87 0.53
C TRP A 55 -8.11 8.60 0.58
N VAL A 56 -7.04 7.82 0.69
CA VAL A 56 -5.66 8.27 0.58
C VAL A 56 -5.01 7.46 -0.53
N VAL A 57 -4.45 8.16 -1.51
CA VAL A 57 -3.73 7.54 -2.63
C VAL A 57 -2.32 8.08 -2.63
N ASN A 58 -1.33 7.18 -2.60
CA ASN A 58 0.07 7.52 -2.85
C ASN A 58 0.55 6.65 -4.00
N TYR A 59 1.20 7.23 -5.00
CA TYR A 59 1.72 6.47 -6.13
C TYR A 59 2.94 7.15 -6.73
N GLN A 60 3.79 6.37 -7.38
CA GLN A 60 5.00 6.83 -8.06
C GLN A 60 4.90 6.46 -9.53
N ALA A 61 5.15 7.43 -10.40
CA ALA A 61 5.24 7.23 -11.84
C ALA A 61 6.67 7.40 -12.34
N ASP A 62 6.97 6.81 -13.50
CA ASP A 62 8.19 7.11 -14.25
C ASP A 62 8.09 8.50 -14.90
N ASP A 63 9.06 9.37 -14.65
CA ASP A 63 9.07 10.75 -15.18
C ASP A 63 9.15 10.82 -16.73
N PHE A 64 9.42 9.70 -17.42
CA PHE A 64 9.53 9.64 -18.88
C PHE A 64 8.43 8.82 -19.57
N THR A 65 7.86 7.83 -18.89
CA THR A 65 6.87 6.91 -19.49
C THR A 65 5.47 7.05 -18.90
N ASP A 66 5.28 7.88 -17.87
CA ASP A 66 4.06 7.99 -17.06
C ASP A 66 3.60 6.63 -16.48
N GLU A 67 4.48 5.62 -16.50
CA GLU A 67 4.15 4.28 -16.04
C GLU A 67 4.21 4.23 -14.53
N ILE A 68 3.10 3.85 -13.90
CA ILE A 68 3.01 3.69 -12.45
C ILE A 68 3.89 2.51 -12.01
N LYS A 69 4.80 2.75 -11.08
CA LYS A 69 5.74 1.75 -10.53
C LYS A 69 5.29 1.17 -9.20
N ASP A 70 4.57 1.96 -8.41
CA ASP A 70 3.97 1.55 -7.14
C ASP A 70 2.75 2.42 -6.86
N ALA A 71 1.70 1.83 -6.29
CA ALA A 71 0.55 2.56 -5.80
C ALA A 71 0.01 1.95 -4.52
N LYS A 72 -0.39 2.82 -3.59
CA LYS A 72 -1.13 2.48 -2.37
C LYS A 72 -2.43 3.26 -2.36
N ILE A 73 -3.54 2.52 -2.41
CA ILE A 73 -4.89 3.05 -2.21
C ILE A 73 -5.34 2.61 -0.82
N LEU A 74 -5.82 3.54 -0.01
CA LEU A 74 -6.27 3.28 1.35
C LEU A 74 -7.59 3.99 1.62
N TYR A 75 -8.60 3.25 2.06
CA TYR A 75 -9.79 3.80 2.69
C TYR A 75 -9.66 3.74 4.21
N ILE A 76 -9.91 4.85 4.87
CA ILE A 76 -10.01 4.94 6.33
C ILE A 76 -11.45 5.33 6.66
N PRO A 77 -12.24 4.49 7.34
CA PRO A 77 -13.60 4.84 7.73
C PRO A 77 -13.62 5.93 8.82
N LYS A 78 -14.79 6.53 9.05
CA LYS A 78 -14.95 7.54 10.12
C LYS A 78 -14.69 6.97 11.51
N ASN A 79 -15.20 5.75 11.73
CA ASN A 79 -15.18 5.03 12.98
C ASN A 79 -14.23 3.83 12.86
N TYR A 80 -12.96 4.11 12.55
CA TYR A 80 -11.95 3.07 12.48
C TYR A 80 -11.84 2.34 13.82
N GLY A 81 -12.06 1.03 13.79
CA GLY A 81 -12.15 0.16 14.96
C GLY A 81 -13.51 -0.53 15.07
N GLU A 82 -14.60 0.16 14.72
CA GLU A 82 -15.92 -0.47 14.50
C GLU A 82 -16.08 -0.89 13.04
N GLN A 83 -15.52 -0.10 12.12
CA GLN A 83 -15.50 -0.38 10.69
C GLN A 83 -14.07 -0.70 10.22
N ALA A 84 -13.98 -1.45 9.13
CA ALA A 84 -12.70 -1.82 8.54
C ALA A 84 -12.15 -0.76 7.58
N ALA A 85 -10.84 -0.57 7.65
CA ALA A 85 -10.06 0.06 6.60
C ALA A 85 -9.76 -0.94 5.48
N ILE A 86 -9.72 -0.46 4.24
CA ILE A 86 -9.40 -1.26 3.06
C ILE A 86 -8.13 -0.72 2.44
N GLN A 87 -7.22 -1.60 2.06
CA GLN A 87 -5.96 -1.23 1.45
C GLN A 87 -5.67 -2.07 0.20
N LEU A 88 -5.24 -1.38 -0.85
CA LEU A 88 -4.60 -1.97 -2.02
C LEU A 88 -3.13 -1.54 -2.03
N ARG A 89 -2.22 -2.49 -2.13
CA ARG A 89 -0.79 -2.25 -2.43
C ARG A 89 -0.48 -2.86 -3.78
N CYS A 90 -0.24 -2.01 -4.76
CA CYS A 90 -0.15 -2.38 -6.16
C CYS A 90 1.28 -2.20 -6.64
N GLN A 91 1.81 -3.24 -7.25
CA GLN A 91 3.14 -3.28 -7.84
C GLN A 91 3.04 -3.85 -9.27
N PRO A 92 4.12 -3.76 -10.07
CA PRO A 92 4.05 -4.13 -11.48
C PRO A 92 3.67 -5.60 -11.72
N PHE A 93 3.81 -6.48 -10.73
CA PHE A 93 3.53 -7.92 -10.90
C PHE A 93 2.47 -8.48 -9.96
N PHE A 94 2.08 -7.73 -8.93
CA PHE A 94 1.08 -8.18 -7.98
C PHE A 94 0.34 -7.02 -7.32
N THR A 95 -0.87 -7.31 -6.86
CA THR A 95 -1.64 -6.43 -5.98
C THR A 95 -1.98 -7.19 -4.71
N ASN A 96 -1.73 -6.59 -3.55
CA ASN A 96 -2.21 -7.08 -2.27
C ASN A 96 -3.44 -6.29 -1.85
N PHE A 97 -4.57 -6.99 -1.73
CA PHE A 97 -5.76 -6.50 -1.04
C PHE A 97 -5.65 -6.85 0.43
N SER A 98 -5.99 -5.93 1.33
CA SER A 98 -6.21 -6.24 2.74
C SER A 98 -7.36 -5.45 3.33
N LEU A 99 -8.05 -6.09 4.26
CA LEU A 99 -9.07 -5.51 5.11
C LEU A 99 -8.55 -5.51 6.54
N GLN A 100 -8.66 -4.39 7.23
CA GLN A 100 -8.02 -4.13 8.52
C GLN A 100 -9.03 -3.55 9.50
N TYR A 101 -9.13 -4.12 10.69
CA TYR A 101 -10.05 -3.66 11.73
C TYR A 101 -9.44 -3.83 13.13
N ILE A 102 -10.17 -3.46 14.18
CA ILE A 102 -9.71 -3.62 15.57
C ILE A 102 -10.68 -4.56 16.28
N GLU A 103 -10.15 -5.39 17.16
CA GLU A 103 -10.95 -6.29 17.99
C GLU A 103 -10.45 -6.28 19.44
N GLN A 104 -11.35 -6.60 20.37
CA GLN A 104 -11.01 -6.85 21.77
C GLN A 104 -10.38 -8.23 21.90
N GLU A 105 -9.18 -8.29 22.48
CA GLU A 105 -8.42 -9.53 22.68
C GLU A 105 -9.26 -10.61 23.38
N LYS A 106 -10.01 -10.22 24.40
CA LYS A 106 -10.91 -11.13 25.16
C LYS A 106 -11.98 -11.81 24.31
N ASN A 107 -12.41 -11.21 23.20
CA ASN A 107 -13.42 -11.79 22.32
C ASN A 107 -12.80 -12.91 21.48
N LEU A 108 -11.49 -12.82 21.21
CA LEU A 108 -10.73 -13.73 20.38
C LEU A 108 -10.15 -14.93 21.15
N MET A 109 -10.22 -14.90 22.49
CA MET A 109 -9.66 -15.95 23.33
C MET A 109 -10.53 -17.20 23.29
N ASP A 110 -9.88 -18.35 23.18
CA ASP A 110 -10.46 -19.68 23.39
C ASP A 110 -9.80 -20.30 24.63
N ASP A 111 -10.61 -20.72 25.59
CA ASP A 111 -10.16 -21.21 26.91
C ASP A 111 -9.14 -20.28 27.63
N GLY A 112 -9.21 -18.97 27.38
CA GLY A 112 -8.34 -17.96 27.98
C GLY A 112 -6.99 -17.78 27.29
N GLU A 113 -6.75 -18.45 26.17
CA GLU A 113 -5.57 -18.27 25.32
C GLU A 113 -5.97 -17.72 23.94
N LEU A 114 -5.06 -17.00 23.28
CA LEU A 114 -5.29 -16.59 21.89
C LEU A 114 -4.96 -17.76 20.96
N PRO A 115 -5.89 -18.19 20.09
CA PRO A 115 -5.60 -19.14 19.03
C PRO A 115 -4.41 -18.66 18.19
N ASN A 116 -3.48 -19.57 17.90
CA ASN A 116 -2.35 -19.31 17.04
C ASN A 116 -2.17 -20.48 16.08
N ALA A 117 -3.03 -20.52 15.07
CA ALA A 117 -3.15 -21.62 14.13
C ALA A 117 -1.94 -21.73 13.16
N SER A 118 -1.14 -20.68 12.96
CA SER A 118 -0.02 -20.72 12.00
C SER A 118 1.28 -20.04 12.44
N SER A 119 2.36 -20.82 12.38
CA SER A 119 3.75 -20.33 12.45
C SER A 119 4.12 -19.33 11.34
N LYS A 120 3.32 -19.23 10.26
CA LYS A 120 3.55 -18.30 9.15
C LYS A 120 3.36 -16.84 9.57
N PHE A 121 2.40 -16.57 10.46
CA PHE A 121 2.08 -15.23 10.92
C PHE A 121 2.94 -14.77 12.10
N ALA A 122 3.41 -15.70 12.94
CA ALA A 122 4.28 -15.41 14.08
C ALA A 122 5.55 -14.62 13.68
N LYS A 123 6.15 -14.92 12.51
CA LYS A 123 7.34 -14.22 12.00
C LYS A 123 7.09 -12.74 11.69
N HIS A 124 5.83 -12.36 11.50
CA HIS A 124 5.41 -10.99 11.20
C HIS A 124 4.89 -10.25 12.44
N GLY A 125 5.06 -10.83 13.64
CA GLY A 125 4.69 -10.20 14.90
C GLY A 125 3.21 -10.38 15.29
N TYR A 126 2.48 -11.23 14.57
CA TYR A 126 1.12 -11.62 14.93
C TYR A 126 1.15 -12.58 16.13
N ILE A 127 0.22 -12.35 17.04
CA ILE A 127 0.04 -13.12 18.28
C ILE A 127 -1.29 -13.87 18.33
N TYR A 128 -2.16 -13.61 17.35
CA TYR A 128 -3.39 -14.33 17.07
C TYR A 128 -3.40 -14.71 15.59
N ASP A 129 -3.88 -15.91 15.29
CA ASP A 129 -4.18 -16.38 13.94
C ASP A 129 -5.26 -17.46 13.99
N ASP A 130 -6.31 -17.28 13.21
CA ASP A 130 -7.44 -18.19 13.10
C ASP A 130 -7.99 -18.21 11.67
N GLU A 131 -8.51 -19.37 11.26
CA GLU A 131 -9.24 -19.49 9.99
C GLU A 131 -10.68 -19.04 10.23
N GLN A 132 -11.16 -18.10 9.41
CA GLN A 132 -12.49 -17.52 9.51
C GLN A 132 -13.21 -17.63 8.17
N SER A 133 -14.53 -17.75 8.22
CA SER A 133 -15.35 -17.76 7.01
C SER A 133 -15.64 -16.32 6.58
N LEU A 134 -15.33 -16.01 5.32
CA LEU A 134 -15.62 -14.73 4.69
C LEU A 134 -16.70 -14.93 3.62
N THR A 135 -17.88 -14.38 3.85
CA THR A 135 -18.90 -14.23 2.81
C THR A 135 -18.74 -12.86 2.15
N VAL A 136 -18.62 -12.86 0.83
CA VAL A 136 -18.56 -11.63 0.01
C VAL A 136 -19.81 -11.55 -0.83
N THR A 137 -20.55 -10.44 -0.70
CA THR A 137 -21.79 -10.21 -1.43
C THR A 137 -21.67 -8.98 -2.33
N VAL A 138 -22.06 -9.14 -3.59
CA VAL A 138 -22.11 -8.09 -4.62
C VAL A 138 -23.43 -8.23 -5.39
N ASP A 139 -24.27 -7.20 -5.39
CA ASP A 139 -25.60 -7.21 -6.04
C ASP A 139 -26.52 -8.39 -5.65
N GLY A 140 -26.33 -8.94 -4.45
CA GLY A 140 -27.10 -10.08 -3.96
C GLY A 140 -26.54 -11.46 -4.32
N ASP A 141 -25.51 -11.52 -5.17
CA ASP A 141 -24.72 -12.73 -5.38
C ASP A 141 -23.67 -12.85 -4.27
N SER A 142 -23.61 -14.01 -3.62
CA SER A 142 -22.72 -14.26 -2.48
C SER A 142 -21.79 -15.43 -2.76
N GLU A 143 -20.51 -15.24 -2.44
CA GLU A 143 -19.48 -16.29 -2.46
C GLU A 143 -18.83 -16.40 -1.08
N ASN A 144 -18.36 -17.60 -0.74
CA ASN A 144 -17.72 -17.88 0.54
C ASN A 144 -16.27 -18.28 0.35
N TYR A 145 -15.42 -17.77 1.24
CA TYR A 145 -14.00 -18.01 1.23
C TYR A 145 -13.51 -18.34 2.64
N ASP A 146 -12.51 -19.20 2.73
CA ASP A 146 -11.79 -19.44 3.99
C ASP A 146 -10.57 -18.52 4.03
N VAL A 147 -10.51 -17.63 5.02
CA VAL A 147 -9.42 -16.65 5.16
C VAL A 147 -8.71 -16.81 6.49
N SER A 148 -7.38 -16.76 6.48
CA SER A 148 -6.61 -16.64 7.72
C SER A 148 -6.62 -15.19 8.19
N VAL A 149 -7.05 -14.97 9.44
CA VAL A 149 -7.14 -13.66 10.07
C VAL A 149 -6.07 -13.55 11.16
N GLY A 150 -5.12 -12.65 10.96
CA GLY A 150 -4.07 -12.39 11.94
C GLY A 150 -4.38 -11.20 12.85
N GLY A 151 -4.08 -11.33 14.14
CA GLY A 151 -4.12 -10.25 15.13
C GLY A 151 -2.74 -9.90 15.72
N GLN A 152 -2.44 -8.61 15.85
CA GLN A 152 -1.20 -8.13 16.48
C GLN A 152 -1.43 -6.91 17.39
N ASN A 153 -0.57 -6.76 18.39
CA ASN A 153 -0.62 -5.66 19.36
C ASN A 153 0.06 -4.37 18.87
N LYS A 154 1.00 -4.47 17.93
CA LYS A 154 1.71 -3.34 17.30
C LYS A 154 1.05 -2.94 15.97
N HIS A 155 -0.26 -3.10 15.86
CA HIS A 155 -0.96 -2.99 14.59
C HIS A 155 -0.98 -1.55 14.02
N LEU A 156 -1.36 -1.53 12.76
CA LEU A 156 -1.42 -0.56 11.65
C LEU A 156 -1.95 0.86 11.96
N THR A 157 -2.07 1.28 13.21
CA THR A 157 -2.11 2.71 13.58
C THR A 157 -0.89 3.49 13.07
N ASN A 158 0.23 2.80 12.78
CA ASN A 158 1.36 3.38 12.06
C ASN A 158 1.16 3.46 10.53
N LEU A 159 0.26 2.67 9.93
CA LEU A 159 0.01 2.69 8.47
C LEU A 159 -0.79 3.93 8.02
N PHE A 160 -1.51 4.57 8.93
CA PHE A 160 -2.35 5.73 8.65
C PHE A 160 -2.47 6.63 9.88
N LYS A 161 -2.28 7.94 9.68
CA LYS A 161 -2.35 8.97 10.73
C LYS A 161 -3.78 9.06 11.28
N THR A 162 -4.08 8.31 12.35
CA THR A 162 -5.36 8.35 13.07
C THR A 162 -5.14 8.82 14.50
N LYS A 163 -6.20 9.33 15.15
CA LYS A 163 -6.20 9.69 16.57
C LYS A 163 -6.25 8.46 17.50
N GLU A 164 -6.77 7.35 16.97
CA GLU A 164 -6.96 6.11 17.73
C GLU A 164 -5.60 5.51 18.05
N LYS A 165 -5.18 5.68 19.30
CA LYS A 165 -4.09 4.89 19.86
C LYS A 165 -4.69 3.57 20.32
N MET A 166 -4.10 2.46 19.88
CA MET A 166 -4.48 1.14 20.38
C MET A 166 -4.40 1.12 21.90
N GLN A 167 -5.55 0.92 22.54
CA GLN A 167 -5.65 0.74 23.98
C GLN A 167 -5.17 -0.68 24.35
N PRO A 168 -4.63 -0.88 25.57
CA PRO A 168 -4.34 -2.22 26.06
C PRO A 168 -5.56 -3.14 25.95
N GLY A 169 -5.35 -4.39 25.52
CA GLY A 169 -6.41 -5.38 25.29
C GLY A 169 -7.13 -5.25 23.94
N LEU A 170 -6.71 -4.34 23.07
CA LEU A 170 -7.12 -4.32 21.67
C LEU A 170 -6.05 -4.98 20.80
N LEU A 171 -6.48 -5.75 19.81
CA LEU A 171 -5.66 -6.25 18.72
C LEU A 171 -6.12 -5.62 17.42
N GLY A 172 -5.17 -5.27 16.57
CA GLY A 172 -5.51 -4.92 15.21
C GLY A 172 -5.41 -6.15 14.32
N MET A 173 -6.49 -6.36 13.57
CA MET A 173 -6.82 -7.58 12.86
C MET A 173 -6.72 -7.34 11.36
N SER A 174 -6.32 -8.36 10.62
CA SER A 174 -6.35 -8.29 9.16
C SER A 174 -6.37 -9.64 8.50
N PHE A 175 -7.05 -9.71 7.35
CA PHE A 175 -6.81 -10.73 6.32
C PHE A 175 -6.32 -10.05 5.03
N PHE A 176 -5.76 -10.83 4.13
CA PHE A 176 -5.30 -10.31 2.85
C PHE A 176 -5.38 -11.35 1.73
N TYR A 177 -5.53 -10.86 0.50
CA TYR A 177 -5.33 -11.63 -0.72
C TYR A 177 -4.20 -11.02 -1.55
N SER A 178 -3.42 -11.88 -2.18
CA SER A 178 -2.35 -11.50 -3.11
C SER A 178 -2.69 -11.97 -4.52
N PHE A 179 -2.82 -11.02 -5.43
CA PHE A 179 -3.12 -11.27 -6.85
C PHE A 179 -1.84 -11.17 -7.65
N THR A 180 -1.43 -12.26 -8.30
CA THR A 180 -0.28 -12.28 -9.22
C THR A 180 -0.76 -12.12 -10.66
N PHE A 181 -0.11 -11.23 -11.42
CA PHE A 181 -0.52 -10.90 -12.78
C PHE A 181 0.38 -11.50 -13.86
N GLN A 182 -0.12 -11.54 -15.09
CA GLN A 182 0.55 -12.16 -16.26
C GLN A 182 1.90 -11.52 -16.60
N GLU A 183 2.10 -10.24 -16.24
CA GLU A 183 3.38 -9.56 -16.46
C GLU A 183 4.50 -10.13 -15.57
N MET A 184 4.17 -10.92 -14.54
CA MET A 184 5.16 -11.54 -13.68
C MET A 184 6.06 -12.52 -14.45
N PRO A 185 7.39 -12.30 -14.47
CA PRO A 185 8.31 -13.12 -15.25
C PRO A 185 8.14 -14.62 -14.97
N SER A 186 8.22 -15.43 -16.03
CA SER A 186 7.97 -16.88 -15.98
C SER A 186 8.89 -17.64 -15.02
N PHE A 187 10.11 -17.14 -14.79
CA PHE A 187 11.09 -17.73 -13.88
C PHE A 187 10.80 -17.46 -12.39
N ARG A 188 9.84 -16.58 -12.04
CA ARG A 188 9.44 -16.39 -10.65
C ARG A 188 8.30 -17.37 -10.29
N PRO A 189 8.48 -18.23 -9.26
CA PRO A 189 7.46 -19.19 -8.84
C PRO A 189 6.41 -18.48 -7.98
N SER A 190 5.47 -17.78 -8.62
CA SER A 190 4.26 -17.27 -7.96
C SER A 190 3.06 -17.53 -8.86
N LYS A 191 1.96 -17.92 -8.21
CA LYS A 191 0.65 -18.10 -8.83
C LYS A 191 -0.39 -17.57 -7.87
N THR A 192 -1.49 -17.06 -8.42
CA THR A 192 -2.66 -16.71 -7.64
C THR A 192 -3.39 -18.01 -7.25
N PRO A 193 -3.64 -18.24 -5.96
CA PRO A 193 -4.52 -19.32 -5.50
C PRO A 193 -5.92 -19.24 -6.15
N ALA A 194 -6.64 -20.36 -6.23
CA ALA A 194 -7.90 -20.44 -6.97
C ALA A 194 -9.02 -19.58 -6.33
N ASP A 195 -9.14 -19.65 -5.01
CA ASP A 195 -9.95 -18.77 -4.16
C ASP A 195 -9.59 -17.28 -4.34
N ALA A 196 -8.30 -16.96 -4.33
CA ALA A 196 -7.83 -15.58 -4.56
C ALA A 196 -8.15 -15.06 -5.97
N LYS A 197 -8.20 -15.95 -6.96
CA LYS A 197 -8.60 -15.61 -8.33
C LYS A 197 -10.09 -15.29 -8.40
N ASP A 198 -10.93 -16.12 -7.83
CA ASP A 198 -12.38 -15.90 -7.78
C ASP A 198 -12.72 -14.60 -7.02
N PHE A 199 -12.11 -14.42 -5.85
CA PHE A 199 -12.20 -13.18 -5.08
C PHE A 199 -11.77 -11.96 -5.90
N PHE A 200 -10.67 -12.04 -6.66
CA PHE A 200 -10.25 -10.96 -7.56
C PHE A 200 -11.27 -10.67 -8.66
N GLU A 201 -11.83 -11.70 -9.29
CA GLU A 201 -12.82 -11.53 -10.36
C GLU A 201 -14.07 -10.83 -9.81
N GLN A 202 -14.54 -11.24 -8.63
CA GLN A 202 -15.69 -10.64 -7.94
C GLN A 202 -15.44 -9.17 -7.58
N ILE A 203 -14.33 -8.83 -6.92
CA ILE A 203 -14.03 -7.43 -6.56
C ILE A 203 -13.74 -6.57 -7.80
N ASN A 204 -13.09 -7.11 -8.83
CA ASN A 204 -12.81 -6.37 -10.06
C ASN A 204 -14.11 -6.04 -10.82
N ASP A 205 -15.06 -6.99 -10.87
CA ASP A 205 -16.38 -6.72 -11.43
C ASP A 205 -17.11 -5.63 -10.64
N ALA A 206 -17.12 -5.74 -9.30
CA ALA A 206 -17.74 -4.74 -8.44
C ALA A 206 -17.17 -3.34 -8.69
N VAL A 207 -15.84 -3.22 -8.75
CA VAL A 207 -15.17 -1.94 -9.06
C VAL A 207 -15.51 -1.46 -10.46
N LYS A 208 -15.46 -2.30 -11.49
CA LYS A 208 -15.79 -1.89 -12.87
C LYS A 208 -17.22 -1.35 -12.97
N ASN A 209 -18.15 -1.98 -12.27
CA ASN A 209 -19.57 -1.69 -12.34
C ASN A 209 -20.08 -0.74 -11.24
N ASN A 210 -19.19 -0.19 -10.40
CA ASN A 210 -19.54 0.71 -9.28
C ASN A 210 -20.50 0.08 -8.26
N LYS A 211 -20.33 -1.21 -7.98
CA LYS A 211 -21.16 -1.95 -7.02
C LYS A 211 -20.55 -1.91 -5.63
N THR A 212 -21.37 -1.77 -4.60
CA THR A 212 -20.91 -1.93 -3.22
C THR A 212 -20.55 -3.38 -2.96
N VAL A 213 -19.42 -3.62 -2.31
CA VAL A 213 -19.02 -4.96 -1.84
C VAL A 213 -19.33 -5.05 -0.36
N HIS A 214 -20.09 -6.06 0.04
CA HIS A 214 -20.36 -6.36 1.44
C HIS A 214 -19.52 -7.56 1.86
N PHE A 215 -18.85 -7.44 3.01
CA PHE A 215 -18.05 -8.49 3.61
C PHE A 215 -18.71 -8.89 4.93
N LYS A 216 -18.99 -10.18 5.11
CA LYS A 216 -19.36 -10.77 6.40
C LYS A 216 -18.25 -11.75 6.79
N LEU A 217 -17.60 -11.49 7.90
CA LEU A 217 -16.53 -12.31 8.47
C LEU A 217 -17.07 -13.00 9.73
N GLU A 218 -16.91 -14.31 9.82
CA GLU A 218 -17.44 -15.14 10.89
C GLU A 218 -16.33 -16.02 11.48
N SER A 219 -16.08 -15.89 12.78
CA SER A 219 -15.09 -16.71 13.49
C SER A 219 -15.68 -18.02 14.00
N ASN A 220 -14.82 -18.94 14.42
CA ASN A 220 -15.21 -20.22 15.02
C ASN A 220 -15.94 -20.07 16.37
N GLN A 221 -15.94 -18.87 16.96
CA GLN A 221 -16.63 -18.51 18.20
C GLN A 221 -17.90 -17.69 17.94
N ASP A 222 -18.49 -17.82 16.74
CA ASP A 222 -19.71 -17.13 16.29
C ASP A 222 -19.59 -15.58 16.31
N LEU A 223 -18.37 -15.04 16.26
CA LEU A 223 -18.18 -13.60 16.12
C LEU A 223 -18.40 -13.19 14.68
N VAL A 224 -19.46 -12.40 14.45
CA VAL A 224 -19.78 -11.85 13.14
C VAL A 224 -19.34 -10.40 13.02
N ARG A 225 -18.65 -10.07 11.94
CA ARG A 225 -18.26 -8.70 11.58
C ARG A 225 -18.72 -8.41 10.16
N GLU A 226 -19.30 -7.24 9.97
CA GLU A 226 -19.82 -6.80 8.67
C GLU A 226 -19.16 -5.51 8.24
N PHE A 227 -18.73 -5.45 6.99
CA PHE A 227 -18.04 -4.32 6.41
C PHE A 227 -18.55 -4.03 5.00
N GLU A 228 -18.47 -2.77 4.59
CA GLU A 228 -18.87 -2.32 3.26
C GLU A 228 -17.73 -1.59 2.56
N TRP A 229 -17.64 -1.80 1.26
CA TRP A 229 -16.74 -1.09 0.37
C TRP A 229 -17.54 -0.42 -0.75
N ASP A 230 -17.67 0.90 -0.64
CA ASP A 230 -18.24 1.75 -1.68
C ASP A 230 -17.22 1.94 -2.82
N THR A 231 -17.32 1.09 -3.85
CA THR A 231 -16.43 1.15 -5.02
C THR A 231 -16.74 2.35 -5.92
N GLN A 232 -17.96 2.89 -5.86
CA GLN A 232 -18.34 4.08 -6.61
C GLN A 232 -17.57 5.28 -6.09
N ARG A 233 -17.62 5.52 -4.78
CA ARG A 233 -16.87 6.61 -4.14
C ARG A 233 -15.38 6.46 -4.34
N MET A 234 -14.85 5.24 -4.25
CA MET A 234 -13.44 4.98 -4.58
C MET A 234 -13.10 5.47 -5.99
N LYS A 235 -13.88 5.08 -7.01
CA LYS A 235 -13.60 5.47 -8.40
C LYS A 235 -13.81 6.94 -8.70
N GLN A 236 -14.61 7.64 -7.90
CA GLN A 236 -14.73 9.09 -8.00
C GLN A 236 -13.47 9.81 -7.54
N PHE A 237 -12.71 9.21 -6.61
CA PHE A 237 -11.53 9.85 -6.01
C PHE A 237 -10.19 9.33 -6.55
N VAL A 238 -10.04 8.01 -6.71
CA VAL A 238 -8.79 7.41 -7.17
C VAL A 238 -8.63 7.64 -8.67
N PRO A 239 -7.48 8.13 -9.16
CA PRO A 239 -7.28 8.33 -10.59
C PRO A 239 -7.48 7.03 -11.40
N PRO A 240 -8.11 7.11 -12.59
CA PRO A 240 -8.38 5.93 -13.42
C PRO A 240 -7.13 5.10 -13.73
N GLU A 241 -6.00 5.75 -14.01
CA GLU A 241 -4.71 5.10 -14.29
C GLU A 241 -4.18 4.30 -13.10
N VAL A 242 -4.40 4.80 -11.88
CA VAL A 242 -4.03 4.09 -10.65
C VAL A 242 -4.95 2.88 -10.44
N MET A 243 -6.25 3.02 -10.69
CA MET A 243 -7.20 1.91 -10.62
C MET A 243 -6.90 0.82 -11.66
N ASP A 244 -6.56 1.24 -12.88
CA ASP A 244 -6.16 0.35 -13.97
C ASP A 244 -4.90 -0.43 -13.64
N PHE A 245 -3.91 0.24 -13.05
CA PHE A 245 -2.67 -0.38 -12.59
C PHE A 245 -2.92 -1.38 -11.45
N CYS A 246 -3.84 -1.05 -10.52
CA CYS A 246 -4.12 -1.87 -9.34
C CYS A 246 -5.01 -3.08 -9.61
N LEU A 247 -6.09 -2.93 -10.39
CA LEU A 247 -7.15 -3.95 -10.53
C LEU A 247 -7.73 -4.04 -11.95
N THR A 248 -8.20 -2.94 -12.53
CA THR A 248 -9.23 -3.00 -13.59
C THR A 248 -8.74 -3.45 -14.96
N LYS A 249 -7.47 -3.21 -15.31
CA LYS A 249 -6.87 -3.63 -16.59
C LYS A 249 -5.91 -4.81 -16.49
N ARG A 250 -5.74 -5.38 -15.30
CA ARG A 250 -4.78 -6.46 -15.05
C ARG A 250 -5.39 -7.82 -15.34
N LYS A 251 -4.57 -8.76 -15.83
CA LYS A 251 -4.95 -10.16 -16.01
C LYS A 251 -4.16 -11.02 -15.05
N LEU A 252 -4.84 -11.93 -14.35
CA LEU A 252 -4.18 -12.87 -13.45
C LEU A 252 -3.38 -13.93 -14.21
N LYS A 253 -2.29 -14.37 -13.60
CA LYS A 253 -1.41 -15.45 -14.08
C LYS A 253 -1.94 -16.84 -13.74
#